data_AF-A0A821FDD3-F1
#
_entry.id   AF-A0A821FDD3-F1
#
_cell.length_a   1.000
_cell.length_b   1.000
_cell.length_c   1.000
_cell.angle_alpha   90.00
_cell.angle_beta   90.00
_cell.angle_gamma   90.00
#
_symmetry.space_group_name_H-M   'P 1'
#
loop_
_entity.id
_entity.type
_entity.pdbx_description
1 polymer ?
#
loop_
_entity_poly.entity_id
_entity_poly.type
_entity_poly.pdbx_seq_one_letter_code
_entity_poly.pdbx_strand_id
1 'polypeptide(L)'
;EQEVETCCYIFLNNIQLCKTMTEKRIQHFVHLIELHGRKVIYIKFLQTIVKAENQYIKNCQDIIMSELVTSDEVLIFYEKGNLTNLFERMKSDTERTDPNSLLNYHIQLVHLLAMCTEGKNASTEIKCHSLIGLDDLVIIVTHQECIPEVKDAYVTFLNHCYIDTEVEMKEIYNSQHIYALIEQSFCPDIEKNPM
;
A
#
# COMPACT_ATOMS: atom_id res chain seq x y z
N GLU A 1 21.41 -2.46 4.13
CA GLU A 1 20.66 -2.48 2.86
C GLU A 1 20.98 -3.72 2.03
N GLN A 2 22.24 -3.97 1.68
CA GLN A 2 22.66 -5.14 0.89
C GLN A 2 22.21 -6.49 1.48
N GLU A 3 22.22 -6.65 2.80
CA GLU A 3 21.71 -7.85 3.48
C GLU A 3 20.20 -8.04 3.28
N VAL A 4 19.43 -6.95 3.34
CA VAL A 4 17.97 -6.98 3.13
C VAL A 4 17.65 -7.29 1.67
N GLU A 5 18.40 -6.71 0.74
CA GLU A 5 18.30 -7.01 -0.69
C GLU A 5 18.60 -8.49 -0.97
N THR A 6 19.63 -9.05 -0.33
CA THR A 6 19.92 -10.48 -0.41
C THR A 6 18.76 -11.31 0.14
N CYS A 7 18.17 -10.91 1.25
CA CYS A 7 16.97 -11.55 1.79
C CYS A 7 15.79 -11.48 0.82
N CYS A 8 15.55 -10.35 0.13
CA CYS A 8 14.53 -10.27 -0.91
C CYS A 8 14.74 -11.36 -1.97
N TYR A 9 15.95 -11.50 -2.51
CA TYR A 9 16.24 -12.52 -3.52
C TYR A 9 16.09 -13.96 -3.01
N ILE A 10 16.41 -14.22 -1.74
CA ILE A 10 16.28 -15.55 -1.14
C ILE A 10 14.81 -15.96 -0.96
N PHE A 11 13.95 -15.01 -0.56
CA PHE A 11 12.55 -15.26 -0.27
C PHE A 11 11.64 -15.12 -1.51
N LEU A 12 12.09 -14.39 -2.53
CA LEU A 12 11.33 -14.13 -3.74
C LEU A 12 10.90 -15.45 -4.41
N ASN A 13 9.59 -15.60 -4.63
CA ASN A 13 8.99 -16.79 -5.21
C ASN A 13 9.34 -18.11 -4.49
N ASN A 14 9.61 -18.05 -3.17
CA ASN A 14 9.84 -19.23 -2.36
C ASN A 14 8.78 -19.34 -1.26
N ILE A 15 7.62 -19.88 -1.60
CA ILE A 15 6.48 -19.93 -0.68
C ILE A 15 6.77 -20.74 0.58
N GLN A 16 7.57 -21.79 0.47
CA GLN A 16 7.92 -22.64 1.62
C GLN A 16 8.75 -21.85 2.62
N LEU A 17 9.74 -21.09 2.16
CA LEU A 17 10.56 -20.27 3.03
C LEU A 17 9.74 -19.14 3.65
N CYS A 18 8.92 -18.43 2.88
CA CYS A 18 8.07 -17.36 3.40
C CYS A 18 7.09 -17.90 4.48
N LYS A 19 6.55 -19.11 4.32
CA LYS A 19 5.71 -19.77 5.34
C LYS A 19 6.44 -20.10 6.64
N THR A 20 7.77 -20.19 6.63
CA THR A 20 8.58 -20.40 7.85
C THR A 20 8.91 -19.10 8.60
N MET A 21 8.49 -17.95 8.09
CA MET A 21 8.71 -16.67 8.76
C MET A 21 8.03 -16.64 10.12
N THR A 22 8.82 -16.35 11.15
CA THR A 22 8.33 -16.20 12.52
C THR A 22 7.93 -14.75 12.78
N GLU A 23 6.95 -14.57 13.66
CA GLU A 23 6.48 -13.25 14.10
C GLU A 23 7.64 -12.34 14.53
N LYS A 24 8.54 -12.84 15.38
CA LYS A 24 9.72 -12.10 15.85
C LYS A 24 10.61 -11.59 14.72
N ARG A 25 10.75 -12.34 13.61
CA ARG A 25 11.55 -11.90 12.47
C ARG A 25 10.84 -10.81 11.69
N ILE A 26 9.53 -10.95 11.48
CA ILE A 26 8.72 -9.92 10.81
C ILE A 26 8.75 -8.62 11.62
N GLN A 27 8.47 -8.69 12.92
CA GLN A 27 8.61 -7.59 13.89
C GLN A 27 9.98 -6.91 13.79
N HIS A 28 11.05 -7.70 13.74
CA HIS A 28 12.39 -7.15 13.60
C HIS A 28 12.55 -6.33 12.31
N PHE A 29 12.05 -6.82 11.17
CA PHE A 29 12.12 -6.06 9.91
C PHE A 29 11.30 -4.78 9.92
N VAL A 30 10.14 -4.75 10.59
CA VAL A 30 9.38 -3.50 10.78
C VAL A 30 10.15 -2.53 11.68
N HIS A 31 10.72 -3.01 12.78
CA HIS A 31 11.54 -2.19 13.68
C HIS A 31 12.80 -1.61 13.00
N LEU A 32 13.38 -2.32 12.02
CA LEU A 32 14.49 -1.77 11.23
C LEU A 32 14.10 -0.51 10.45
N ILE A 33 12.82 -0.34 10.07
CA ILE A 33 12.32 0.88 9.43
C ILE A 33 12.38 2.06 10.40
N GLU A 34 11.97 1.83 11.65
CA GLU A 34 12.02 2.85 12.71
C GLU A 34 13.47 3.24 13.04
N LEU A 35 14.36 2.25 13.16
CA LEU A 35 15.75 2.47 13.56
C LEU A 35 16.63 3.05 12.45
N HIS A 36 16.45 2.61 11.21
CA HIS A 36 17.34 2.94 10.09
C HIS A 36 16.70 3.85 9.05
N GLY A 37 15.47 4.28 9.30
CA GLY A 37 14.70 5.19 8.46
C GLY A 37 13.86 4.48 7.40
N ARG A 38 12.93 5.26 6.84
CA ARG A 38 11.91 4.87 5.86
C ARG A 38 12.51 4.54 4.49
N LYS A 39 13.23 3.43 4.42
CA LYS A 39 13.86 2.96 3.18
C LYS A 39 12.96 1.96 2.48
N VAL A 40 12.79 2.15 1.17
CA VAL A 40 11.95 1.34 0.29
C VAL A 40 12.33 -0.15 0.33
N ILE A 41 13.61 -0.48 0.53
CA ILE A 41 14.08 -1.87 0.54
C ILE A 41 13.43 -2.72 1.66
N TYR A 42 13.10 -2.12 2.80
CA TYR A 42 12.42 -2.83 3.89
C TYR A 42 10.98 -3.15 3.50
N ILE A 43 10.28 -2.21 2.87
CA ILE A 43 8.92 -2.43 2.36
C ILE A 43 8.91 -3.52 1.28
N LYS A 44 9.88 -3.50 0.35
CA LYS A 44 10.03 -4.54 -0.67
C LYS A 44 10.23 -5.93 -0.06
N PHE A 45 11.01 -6.03 1.02
CA PHE A 45 11.17 -7.29 1.73
C PHE A 45 9.84 -7.77 2.34
N LEU A 46 9.09 -6.87 3.00
CA LEU A 46 7.78 -7.20 3.56
C LEU A 46 6.79 -7.66 2.46
N GLN A 47 6.74 -6.98 1.32
CA GLN A 47 5.94 -7.38 0.15
C GLN A 47 6.33 -8.80 -0.32
N THR A 48 7.63 -9.10 -0.37
CA THR A 48 8.17 -10.40 -0.80
C THR A 48 7.69 -11.57 0.08
N ILE A 49 7.58 -11.34 1.40
CA ILE A 49 7.14 -12.39 2.33
C ILE A 49 5.61 -12.48 2.48
N VAL A 50 4.87 -11.46 2.04
CA VAL A 50 3.39 -11.46 2.01
C VAL A 50 2.86 -12.32 0.86
N LYS A 51 3.50 -12.26 -0.32
CA LYS A 51 3.04 -12.95 -1.53
C LYS A 51 4.22 -13.64 -2.22
N ALA A 52 4.10 -14.95 -2.42
CA ALA A 52 5.09 -15.75 -3.15
C ALA A 52 4.37 -16.75 -4.06
N GLU A 53 4.88 -16.95 -5.28
CA GLU A 53 4.28 -17.88 -6.26
C GLU A 53 2.79 -17.58 -6.52
N ASN A 54 2.42 -16.28 -6.55
CA ASN A 54 1.03 -15.79 -6.65
C ASN A 54 0.08 -16.25 -5.52
N GLN A 55 0.62 -16.72 -4.40
CA GLN A 55 -0.15 -17.09 -3.22
C GLN A 55 0.14 -16.15 -2.06
N TYR A 56 -0.91 -15.69 -1.41
CA TYR A 56 -0.83 -14.88 -0.20
C TYR A 56 -0.56 -15.76 1.01
N ILE A 57 0.25 -15.25 1.93
CA ILE A 57 0.62 -15.93 3.16
C ILE A 57 -0.07 -15.18 4.30
N LYS A 58 -1.31 -15.61 4.62
CA LYS A 58 -2.20 -14.94 5.58
C LYS A 58 -1.53 -14.59 6.91
N ASN A 59 -0.75 -15.52 7.46
CA ASN A 59 0.01 -15.27 8.70
C ASN A 59 0.98 -14.08 8.58
N CYS A 60 1.67 -13.92 7.45
CA CYS A 60 2.53 -12.76 7.23
C CYS A 60 1.72 -11.48 7.07
N GLN A 61 0.61 -11.51 6.31
CA GLN A 61 -0.30 -10.37 6.18
C GLN A 61 -0.78 -9.86 7.55
N ASP A 62 -1.27 -10.77 8.40
CA ASP A 62 -1.83 -10.43 9.70
C ASP A 62 -0.79 -9.80 10.65
N ILE A 63 0.41 -10.38 10.70
CA ILE A 63 1.50 -9.88 11.56
C ILE A 63 2.00 -8.53 11.03
N ILE A 64 2.31 -8.43 9.74
CA ILE A 64 2.78 -7.18 9.13
C ILE A 64 1.75 -6.08 9.36
N MET A 65 0.48 -6.33 9.06
CA MET A 65 -0.56 -5.33 9.26
C MET A 65 -0.68 -4.89 10.72
N SER A 66 -0.52 -5.81 11.67
CA SER A 66 -0.55 -5.48 13.10
C SER A 66 0.61 -4.59 13.53
N GLU A 67 1.82 -4.85 13.03
CA GLU A 67 3.01 -4.06 13.35
C GLU A 67 2.98 -2.68 12.68
N LEU A 68 2.49 -2.60 11.44
CA LEU A 68 2.37 -1.33 10.71
C LEU A 68 1.41 -0.37 11.41
N VAL A 69 0.21 -0.82 11.82
CA VAL A 69 -0.79 0.05 12.48
C VAL A 69 -0.36 0.54 13.85
N THR A 70 0.62 -0.12 14.48
CA THR A 70 1.14 0.29 15.78
C THR A 70 2.31 1.27 15.68
N SER A 71 2.82 1.53 14.48
CA SER A 71 4.01 2.36 14.26
C SER A 71 3.69 3.60 13.42
N ASP A 72 3.51 4.73 14.09
CA ASP A 72 3.32 6.04 13.45
C ASP A 72 4.53 6.43 12.57
N GLU A 73 5.73 5.94 12.92
CA GLU A 73 6.97 6.21 12.18
C GLU A 73 6.98 5.55 10.79
N VAL A 74 6.22 4.48 10.61
CA VAL A 74 6.15 3.73 9.36
C VAL A 74 5.04 4.28 8.46
N LEU A 75 3.91 4.71 9.05
CA LEU A 75 2.68 5.15 8.39
C LEU A 75 2.69 6.64 8.01
N ILE A 76 3.55 7.00 7.06
CA ILE A 76 3.64 8.38 6.56
C ILE A 76 2.33 8.75 5.83
N PHE A 77 1.89 10.01 5.99
CA PHE A 77 0.74 10.62 5.30
C PHE A 77 -0.67 10.21 5.74
N TYR A 78 -0.81 9.34 6.75
CA TYR A 78 -2.11 8.98 7.34
C TYR A 78 -2.53 9.85 8.53
N GLU A 79 -1.69 10.80 8.94
CA GLU A 79 -2.05 11.84 9.91
C GLU A 79 -2.91 12.95 9.28
N LYS A 80 -3.91 13.46 10.02
CA LYS A 80 -4.82 14.51 9.56
C LYS A 80 -4.05 15.76 9.11
N GLY A 81 -4.20 16.14 7.83
CA GLY A 81 -3.56 17.33 7.22
C GLY A 81 -2.40 17.02 6.26
N ASN A 82 -2.04 15.74 6.08
CA ASN A 82 -0.85 15.34 5.33
C ASN A 82 -1.13 15.04 3.83
N LEU A 83 -2.40 15.02 3.38
CA LEU A 83 -2.73 14.86 1.96
C LEU A 83 -2.17 16.00 1.08
N THR A 84 -2.18 17.23 1.60
CA THR A 84 -1.56 18.37 0.91
C THR A 84 -0.06 18.14 0.69
N ASN A 85 0.65 17.59 1.68
CA ASN A 85 2.07 17.27 1.57
C ASN A 85 2.32 16.15 0.54
N LEU A 86 1.44 15.15 0.48
CA LEU A 86 1.47 14.12 -0.56
C LEU A 86 1.40 14.76 -1.96
N PHE A 87 0.43 15.66 -2.20
CA PHE A 87 0.32 16.36 -3.49
C PHE A 87 1.50 17.28 -3.79
N GLU A 88 2.03 18.00 -2.80
CA GLU A 88 3.23 18.84 -3.00
C GLU A 88 4.46 17.98 -3.36
N ARG A 89 4.59 16.78 -2.79
CA ARG A 89 5.65 15.84 -3.14
C ARG A 89 5.50 15.29 -4.55
N MET A 90 4.27 15.05 -5.01
CA MET A 90 4.01 14.65 -6.40
C MET A 90 4.45 15.71 -7.43
N LYS A 91 4.54 16.98 -7.05
CA LYS A 91 5.04 18.06 -7.91
C LYS A 91 6.56 18.16 -7.94
N SER A 92 7.25 17.49 -7.01
CA SER A 92 8.70 17.57 -6.87
C SER A 92 9.40 16.54 -7.76
N ASP A 93 10.14 17.00 -8.78
CA ASP A 93 10.88 16.12 -9.69
C ASP A 93 11.91 15.25 -8.94
N THR A 94 12.52 15.76 -7.86
CA THR A 94 13.44 14.96 -7.04
C THR A 94 12.73 13.83 -6.32
N GLU A 95 11.53 14.07 -5.78
CA GLU A 95 10.74 13.01 -5.13
C GLU A 95 10.26 11.96 -6.13
N ARG A 96 9.97 12.37 -7.38
CA ARG A 96 9.53 11.46 -8.45
C ARG A 96 10.65 10.60 -9.04
N THR A 97 11.88 11.10 -9.03
CA THR A 97 13.01 10.43 -9.69
C THR A 97 13.91 9.65 -8.72
N ASP A 98 13.96 10.03 -7.44
CA ASP A 98 14.74 9.31 -6.44
C ASP A 98 14.02 8.02 -6.00
N PRO A 99 14.58 6.82 -6.26
CA PRO A 99 13.99 5.56 -5.82
C PRO A 99 13.94 5.40 -4.29
N ASN A 100 14.63 6.25 -3.53
CA ASN A 100 14.60 6.27 -2.07
C ASN A 100 13.82 7.46 -1.49
N SER A 101 13.07 8.18 -2.31
CA SER A 101 12.24 9.30 -1.85
C SER A 101 11.15 8.85 -0.88
N LEU A 102 10.66 9.79 -0.07
CA LEU A 102 9.52 9.53 0.81
C LEU A 102 8.24 9.29 0.01
N LEU A 103 8.10 9.92 -1.17
CA LEU A 103 7.01 9.63 -2.09
C LEU A 103 7.04 8.17 -2.57
N ASN A 104 8.20 7.67 -2.99
CA ASN A 104 8.31 6.28 -3.43
C ASN A 104 8.12 5.30 -2.27
N TYR A 105 8.64 5.62 -1.08
CA TYR A 105 8.36 4.85 0.12
C TYR A 105 6.86 4.76 0.40
N HIS A 106 6.13 5.87 0.30
CA HIS A 106 4.68 5.91 0.48
C HIS A 106 3.93 5.05 -0.54
N ILE A 107 4.27 5.16 -1.82
CA ILE A 107 3.69 4.34 -2.89
C ILE A 107 3.88 2.84 -2.58
N GLN A 108 5.09 2.44 -2.21
CA GLN A 108 5.39 1.05 -1.87
C GLN A 108 4.66 0.58 -0.61
N LEU A 109 4.48 1.46 0.37
CA LEU A 109 3.72 1.16 1.58
C LEU A 109 2.24 0.95 1.27
N VAL A 110 1.61 1.79 0.44
CA VAL A 110 0.21 1.62 0.00
C VAL A 110 0.03 0.29 -0.74
N HIS A 111 0.97 -0.09 -1.62
CA HIS A 111 0.96 -1.41 -2.25
C HIS A 111 1.08 -2.55 -1.24
N LEU A 112 1.95 -2.43 -0.23
CA LEU A 112 2.07 -3.43 0.83
C LEU A 112 0.75 -3.59 1.60
N LEU A 113 0.09 -2.47 1.94
CA LEU A 113 -1.21 -2.50 2.60
C LEU A 113 -2.26 -3.20 1.73
N ALA A 114 -2.29 -2.92 0.42
CA ALA A 114 -3.18 -3.60 -0.52
C ALA A 114 -2.87 -5.11 -0.60
N MET A 115 -1.60 -5.50 -0.64
CA MET A 115 -1.17 -6.90 -0.62
C MET A 115 -1.55 -7.60 0.68
N CYS A 116 -1.68 -6.88 1.80
CA CYS A 116 -2.12 -7.43 3.07
C CYS A 116 -3.62 -7.79 3.06
N THR A 117 -4.45 -7.07 2.30
CA THR A 117 -5.90 -7.33 2.18
C THR A 117 -6.24 -8.26 1.02
N GLU A 118 -5.37 -8.31 0.00
CA GLU A 118 -5.53 -9.17 -1.18
C GLU A 118 -5.73 -10.65 -0.78
N GLY A 119 -6.67 -11.32 -1.45
CA GLY A 119 -7.11 -12.67 -1.07
C GLY A 119 -8.18 -12.70 0.02
N LYS A 120 -8.89 -11.58 0.25
CA LYS A 120 -10.04 -11.44 1.16
C LYS A 120 -9.68 -11.71 2.62
N ASN A 121 -8.70 -10.97 3.13
CA ASN A 121 -8.31 -11.06 4.52
C ASN A 121 -9.05 -10.02 5.38
N ALA A 122 -10.28 -10.35 5.83
CA ALA A 122 -11.13 -9.43 6.58
C ALA A 122 -10.46 -8.78 7.81
N SER A 123 -9.55 -9.48 8.50
CA SER A 123 -8.85 -8.90 9.66
C SER A 123 -7.99 -7.70 9.28
N THR A 124 -7.33 -7.80 8.12
CA THR A 124 -6.50 -6.71 7.60
C THR A 124 -7.34 -5.63 6.92
N GLU A 125 -8.43 -5.99 6.23
CA GLU A 125 -9.38 -5.04 5.62
C GLU A 125 -9.91 -4.06 6.67
N ILE A 126 -10.38 -4.55 7.83
CA ILE A 126 -10.89 -3.72 8.93
C ILE A 126 -9.83 -2.73 9.44
N LYS A 127 -8.58 -3.19 9.59
CA LYS A 127 -7.47 -2.33 10.02
C LYS A 127 -7.16 -1.27 8.97
N CYS A 128 -7.15 -1.63 7.69
CA CYS A 128 -6.91 -0.73 6.58
C CYS A 128 -8.00 0.35 6.46
N HIS A 129 -9.28 0.02 6.72
CA HIS A 129 -10.36 1.00 6.75
C HIS A 129 -10.18 2.08 7.82
N SER A 130 -9.48 1.75 8.91
CA SER A 130 -9.16 2.71 9.97
C SER A 130 -7.98 3.62 9.60
N LEU A 131 -7.13 3.20 8.64
CA LEU A 131 -5.98 3.97 8.17
C LEU A 131 -6.34 4.91 7.01
N ILE A 132 -7.07 4.41 6.02
CA ILE A 132 -7.42 5.13 4.79
C ILE A 132 -8.91 5.04 4.61
N GLY A 133 -9.63 6.12 4.94
CA GLY A 133 -11.06 6.20 4.67
C GLY A 133 -11.36 6.26 3.18
N LEU A 134 -12.55 5.79 2.79
CA LEU A 134 -13.00 5.82 1.39
C LEU A 134 -13.02 7.25 0.82
N ASP A 135 -13.43 8.24 1.62
CA ASP A 135 -13.48 9.65 1.22
C ASP A 135 -12.08 10.18 0.84
N ASP A 136 -11.06 9.92 1.68
CA ASP A 136 -9.68 10.33 1.42
C ASP A 136 -9.13 9.63 0.17
N LEU A 137 -9.46 8.34 -0.01
CA LEU A 137 -9.06 7.55 -1.16
C LEU A 137 -9.62 8.16 -2.46
N VAL A 138 -10.91 8.50 -2.47
CA VAL A 138 -11.54 9.17 -3.63
C VAL A 138 -10.90 10.51 -3.89
N ILE A 139 -10.67 11.34 -2.86
CA ILE A 139 -9.98 12.63 -3.00
C ILE A 139 -8.62 12.46 -3.68
N ILE A 140 -7.83 11.48 -3.27
CA ILE A 140 -6.49 11.25 -3.85
C ILE A 140 -6.58 10.78 -5.30
N VAL A 141 -7.46 9.82 -5.59
CA VAL A 141 -7.56 9.21 -6.93
C VAL A 141 -8.17 10.16 -7.96
N THR A 142 -9.08 11.04 -7.56
CA THR A 142 -9.71 12.04 -8.45
C THR A 142 -8.94 13.36 -8.51
N HIS A 143 -7.89 13.54 -7.70
CA HIS A 143 -7.10 14.76 -7.71
C HIS A 143 -6.38 14.95 -9.05
N GLN A 144 -6.45 16.16 -9.62
CA GLN A 144 -5.89 16.46 -10.95
C GLN A 144 -4.37 16.29 -11.02
N GLU A 145 -3.67 16.57 -9.92
CA GLU A 145 -2.21 16.43 -9.80
C GLU A 145 -1.78 15.02 -9.37
N CYS A 146 -2.70 14.05 -9.27
CA CYS A 146 -2.36 12.70 -8.87
C CYS A 146 -1.57 11.99 -9.99
N ILE A 147 -0.30 11.68 -9.72
CA ILE A 147 0.56 10.99 -10.68
C ILE A 147 0.16 9.51 -10.85
N PRO A 148 0.43 8.89 -12.01
CA PRO A 148 0.01 7.52 -12.30
C PRO A 148 0.47 6.49 -11.26
N GLU A 149 1.68 6.63 -10.72
CA GLU A 149 2.26 5.69 -9.75
C GLU A 149 1.52 5.71 -8.42
N VAL A 150 1.11 6.89 -7.95
CA VAL A 150 0.27 7.01 -6.74
C VAL A 150 -1.13 6.51 -7.03
N LYS A 151 -1.70 6.88 -8.19
CA LYS A 151 -3.04 6.44 -8.60
C LYS A 151 -3.12 4.91 -8.67
N ASP A 152 -2.14 4.25 -9.26
CA ASP A 152 -2.06 2.78 -9.34
C ASP A 152 -2.06 2.13 -7.95
N ALA A 153 -1.23 2.62 -7.03
CA ALA A 153 -1.18 2.11 -5.66
C ALA A 153 -2.51 2.26 -4.92
N TYR A 154 -3.13 3.44 -5.00
CA TYR A 154 -4.40 3.71 -4.32
C TYR A 154 -5.58 2.99 -4.97
N VAL A 155 -5.62 2.84 -6.29
CA VAL A 155 -6.65 2.05 -6.98
C VAL A 155 -6.50 0.57 -6.68
N THR A 156 -5.27 0.05 -6.61
CA THR A 156 -4.99 -1.33 -6.17
C THR A 156 -5.48 -1.55 -4.74
N PHE A 157 -5.21 -0.59 -3.84
CA PHE A 157 -5.71 -0.61 -2.47
C PHE A 157 -7.25 -0.55 -2.42
N LEU A 158 -7.88 0.36 -3.17
CA LEU A 158 -9.34 0.45 -3.27
C LEU A 158 -9.95 -0.88 -3.71
N ASN A 159 -9.36 -1.50 -4.73
CA ASN A 159 -9.82 -2.77 -5.26
C ASN A 159 -9.80 -3.85 -4.18
N HIS A 160 -8.66 -4.06 -3.53
CA HIS A 160 -8.51 -5.16 -2.57
C HIS A 160 -9.05 -4.87 -1.17
N CYS A 161 -9.28 -3.61 -0.82
CA CYS A 161 -9.72 -3.23 0.51
C CYS A 161 -11.20 -2.80 0.56
N TYR A 162 -11.83 -2.43 -0.57
CA TYR A 162 -13.22 -1.98 -0.59
C TYR A 162 -14.11 -2.64 -1.66
N ILE A 163 -13.57 -3.13 -2.76
CA ILE A 163 -14.36 -3.70 -3.88
C ILE A 163 -14.39 -5.24 -3.81
N ASP A 164 -13.21 -5.88 -3.82
CA ASP A 164 -13.04 -7.33 -3.78
C ASP A 164 -12.75 -7.83 -2.36
N THR A 165 -13.64 -7.48 -1.42
CA THR A 165 -13.54 -7.83 -0.01
C THR A 165 -14.26 -9.13 0.34
N GLU A 166 -14.04 -9.63 1.55
CA GLU A 166 -14.80 -10.78 2.10
C GLU A 166 -16.27 -10.40 2.34
N VAL A 167 -16.50 -9.21 2.88
CA VAL A 167 -17.84 -8.66 3.17
C VAL A 167 -18.14 -7.53 2.20
N GLU A 168 -19.31 -7.57 1.58
CA GLU A 168 -19.75 -6.53 0.63
C GLU A 168 -19.86 -5.16 1.32
N MET A 169 -19.06 -4.21 0.84
CA MET A 169 -19.02 -2.86 1.38
C MET A 169 -20.10 -1.98 0.73
N LYS A 170 -21.31 -1.97 1.29
CA LYS A 170 -22.44 -1.18 0.75
C LYS A 170 -22.16 0.31 0.59
N GLU A 171 -21.24 0.85 1.39
CA GLU A 171 -20.83 2.25 1.31
C GLU A 171 -20.27 2.63 -0.06
N ILE A 172 -19.57 1.72 -0.76
CA ILE A 172 -19.04 2.02 -2.09
C ILE A 172 -20.14 2.18 -3.15
N TYR A 173 -21.25 1.44 -3.00
CA TYR A 173 -22.37 1.42 -3.96
C TYR A 173 -23.46 2.47 -3.68
N ASN A 174 -23.62 2.87 -2.42
CA ASN A 174 -24.64 3.84 -2.01
C ASN A 174 -24.15 5.30 -1.99
N SER A 175 -22.86 5.51 -2.13
CA SER A 175 -22.23 6.83 -2.10
C SER A 175 -21.92 7.34 -3.51
N GLN A 176 -21.70 8.65 -3.64
CA GLN A 176 -21.21 9.26 -4.88
C GLN A 176 -19.76 8.84 -5.23
N HIS A 177 -19.11 7.99 -4.43
CA HIS A 177 -17.71 7.61 -4.58
C HIS A 177 -17.41 6.87 -5.89
N ILE A 178 -18.16 5.82 -6.24
CA ILE A 178 -17.97 5.11 -7.52
C ILE A 178 -18.15 6.06 -8.69
N TYR A 179 -19.17 6.90 -8.63
CA TYR A 179 -19.46 7.87 -9.69
C TYR A 179 -18.33 8.90 -9.83
N ALA A 180 -17.84 9.43 -8.72
CA ALA A 180 -16.69 10.35 -8.71
C ALA A 180 -15.44 9.68 -9.28
N LEU A 181 -15.14 8.43 -8.92
CA LEU A 181 -14.00 7.69 -9.46
C LEU A 181 -14.11 7.49 -10.98
N ILE A 182 -15.28 7.08 -11.47
CA ILE A 182 -15.53 6.85 -12.89
C ILE A 182 -15.42 8.17 -13.66
N GLU A 183 -16.17 9.20 -13.28
CA GLU A 183 -16.26 10.43 -14.06
C GLU A 183 -15.04 11.34 -13.92
N GLN A 184 -14.45 11.42 -12.73
CA GLN A 184 -13.38 12.38 -12.44
C GLN A 184 -11.98 11.78 -12.60
N SER A 185 -11.85 10.45 -12.64
CA SER A 185 -10.56 9.78 -12.80
C SER A 185 -10.53 8.83 -14.00
N PHE A 186 -11.30 7.75 -13.99
CA PHE A 186 -11.12 6.65 -14.96
C PHE A 186 -11.50 7.02 -16.40
N CYS A 187 -12.64 7.69 -16.61
CA CYS A 187 -13.05 8.14 -17.96
C CYS A 187 -12.03 9.13 -18.57
N PRO A 188 -11.65 10.23 -17.87
CA PRO A 188 -10.63 11.15 -18.37
C PRO A 188 -9.28 10.48 -18.68
N ASP A 189 -8.85 9.50 -17.88
CA ASP A 189 -7.57 8.79 -18.11
C ASP A 189 -7.62 7.93 -19.38
N ILE A 190 -8.75 7.24 -19.64
CA ILE A 190 -8.96 6.46 -20.87
C ILE A 190 -8.98 7.37 -22.11
N GLU A 191 -9.60 8.54 -22.03
CA GLU A 191 -9.64 9.50 -23.14
C GLU A 191 -8.26 10.09 -23.48
N LYS A 192 -7.38 10.24 -22.49
CA LYS A 192 -6.02 10.75 -22.68
C LYS A 192 -5.05 9.70 -23.22
N ASN A 193 -5.30 8.42 -22.97
CA ASN A 193 -4.53 7.29 -23.48
C ASN A 193 -5.47 6.27 -24.17
N PRO A 194 -6.00 6.58 -25.38
CA PRO A 194 -6.76 5.61 -26.14
C PRO A 194 -5.85 4.42 -26.48
N MET A 195 -6.30 3.20 -26.15
CA MET A 195 -5.58 1.96 -26.46
C MET A 195 -5.32 1.78 -27.95
#